data_AF-A0A7S2XI26-F1
#
_entry.id   AF-A0A7S2XI26-F1
#
_cell.length_a   1.000
_cell.length_b   1.000
_cell.length_c   1.000
_cell.angle_alpha   90.00
_cell.angle_beta   90.00
_cell.angle_gamma   90.00
#
_symmetry.space_group_name_H-M   'P 1'
#
loop_
_entity.id
_entity.type
_entity.pdbx_description
1 polymer ?
#
loop_
_entity_poly.entity_id
_entity_poly.type
_entity_poly.pdbx_seq_one_letter_code
_entity_poly.pdbx_strand_id
1 'polypeptide(L)'
;VMGVMGNKGGVSVRLQFYDSTICVVCTHLAAHRENVAGRNADFNNVYTKTGFDIGDEAVKEVIRSGSLSQWATGSSSVGVADHNLVFWIGDLNYRIDESLSTERVLGLSEKRQFDELRSMDQLNIERAKGRVFQGFNEGILNFAPTYKYQPGTDMYEQRPDKKLRAPAWCDRILWMAQEHAHIQQLNYLRSELNCSDHKPVMSTFLCTIKDVIQEKRHAVYEQVMKLLDKFENQTLPMVGLDRINLDFGQVRYDQTITLPIKVTNTGNVVAQFRLVPKLDERSPCKPWMKVSPKFGMLIPGEEPATIDFTISIDNATAQALNSGREVLDDILILRLENGRDYYITVKGTYARSCFGMSVDELVSMAEPVRNIPLDPLRRAEMRDSSSAMASAGLCVPKELWRIVDAIYSKGLHERDLFTTAGVPEEVMQIREALDTGKPFGPFHVHSMTEVMLDFLKKLSAPIVPPTLFPQLEIDAQNIQSFTRKFLEHLPPIHYNVFIYVISFFREALLYREVNKLTAAKLARICCNCLVLGSSSGGMDTESTSSMQRLAGMQLIMLHFLETNSI
;
A
#
# COMPACT_ATOMS: atom_id res chain seq x y z
N VAL A 1 -53.70 -15.08 11.93
CA VAL A 1 -53.46 -16.53 11.77
C VAL A 1 -54.76 -17.21 11.30
N MET A 2 -55.19 -16.93 10.08
CA MET A 2 -56.33 -17.59 9.40
C MET A 2 -55.98 -17.66 7.91
N GLY A 3 -55.29 -18.72 7.48
CA GLY A 3 -54.81 -18.83 6.10
C GLY A 3 -53.78 -19.93 5.84
N VAL A 4 -53.47 -20.79 6.82
CA VAL A 4 -52.47 -21.88 6.68
C VAL A 4 -53.12 -23.27 6.77
N MET A 5 -54.45 -23.35 6.84
CA MET A 5 -55.18 -24.62 6.76
C MET A 5 -56.16 -24.54 5.59
N GLY A 6 -55.82 -25.20 4.48
CA GLY A 6 -56.66 -25.26 3.30
C GLY A 6 -56.38 -26.53 2.50
N ASN A 7 -57.44 -27.25 2.16
CA ASN A 7 -57.46 -28.35 1.19
C ASN A 7 -57.30 -27.87 -0.28
N LYS A 8 -56.68 -26.69 -0.48
CA LYS A 8 -56.52 -25.92 -1.72
C LYS A 8 -55.20 -25.17 -1.66
N GLY A 9 -54.52 -25.03 -2.80
CA GLY A 9 -53.19 -24.44 -2.87
C GLY A 9 -52.38 -25.01 -4.05
N GLY A 10 -51.06 -24.95 -3.93
CA GLY A 10 -50.15 -25.46 -4.95
C GLY A 10 -48.89 -26.09 -4.37
N VAL A 11 -48.35 -27.08 -5.09
CA VAL A 11 -47.03 -27.65 -4.85
C VAL A 11 -46.22 -27.52 -6.13
N SER A 12 -44.93 -27.20 -6.00
CA SER A 12 -44.08 -26.91 -7.14
C SER A 12 -42.75 -27.63 -7.02
N VAL A 13 -42.24 -28.15 -8.13
CA VAL A 13 -40.92 -28.78 -8.22
C VAL A 13 -40.15 -28.09 -9.34
N ARG A 14 -38.88 -27.77 -9.09
CA ARG A 14 -37.94 -27.34 -10.12
C ARG A 14 -36.79 -28.32 -10.26
N LEU A 15 -36.24 -28.38 -11.46
CA LEU A 15 -35.02 -29.12 -11.75
C LEU A 15 -34.24 -28.46 -12.88
N GLN A 16 -32.95 -28.76 -12.94
CA GLN A 16 -32.10 -28.45 -14.08
C GLN A 16 -31.82 -29.76 -14.83
N PHE A 17 -32.06 -29.74 -16.14
CA PHE A 17 -31.77 -30.86 -17.03
C PHE A 17 -30.85 -30.35 -18.14
N TYR A 18 -29.61 -30.82 -18.15
CA TYR A 18 -28.50 -30.18 -18.89
C TYR A 18 -28.44 -28.67 -18.59
N ASP A 19 -28.45 -27.82 -19.60
CA ASP A 19 -28.38 -26.37 -19.47
C ASP A 19 -29.78 -25.71 -19.59
N SER A 20 -30.84 -26.48 -19.30
CA SER A 20 -32.22 -25.98 -19.29
C SER A 20 -32.89 -26.19 -17.93
N THR A 21 -33.63 -25.19 -17.49
CA THR A 21 -34.36 -25.20 -16.23
C THR A 21 -35.84 -25.46 -16.46
N ILE A 22 -36.41 -26.37 -15.67
CA ILE A 22 -37.80 -26.81 -15.77
C ILE A 22 -38.48 -26.61 -14.41
N CYS A 23 -39.66 -26.00 -14.42
CA CYS A 23 -40.53 -25.85 -13.25
C CYS A 23 -41.89 -26.49 -13.53
N VAL A 24 -42.38 -27.30 -12.59
CA VAL A 24 -43.71 -27.92 -12.65
C VAL A 24 -44.48 -27.45 -11.42
N VAL A 25 -45.61 -26.79 -11.65
CA VAL A 25 -46.52 -26.28 -10.61
C VAL A 25 -47.82 -27.09 -10.70
N CYS A 26 -48.21 -27.75 -9.61
CA CYS A 26 -49.46 -28.47 -9.50
C CYS A 26 -50.39 -27.77 -8.50
N THR A 27 -51.57 -27.33 -8.93
CA THR A 27 -52.52 -26.61 -8.08
C THR A 27 -53.88 -27.30 -7.94
N HIS A 28 -54.52 -27.04 -6.82
CA HIS A 28 -55.94 -27.30 -6.58
C HIS A 28 -56.59 -25.99 -6.11
N LEU A 29 -57.27 -25.28 -7.02
CA LEU A 29 -57.78 -23.92 -6.79
C LEU A 29 -59.22 -23.93 -6.24
N ALA A 30 -59.68 -22.78 -5.72
CA ALA A 30 -61.01 -22.62 -5.13
C ALA A 30 -62.16 -23.21 -5.97
N ALA A 31 -62.98 -24.03 -5.32
CA ALA A 31 -64.16 -24.65 -5.93
C ALA A 31 -65.34 -23.67 -6.05
N HIS A 32 -66.47 -24.18 -6.55
CA HIS A 32 -67.74 -23.47 -6.78
C HIS A 32 -67.80 -22.64 -8.06
N ARG A 33 -68.95 -22.67 -8.75
CA ARG A 33 -69.08 -22.14 -10.12
C ARG A 33 -68.93 -20.62 -10.14
N GLU A 34 -69.53 -19.98 -9.15
CA GLU A 34 -69.56 -18.54 -8.88
C GLU A 34 -68.19 -17.97 -8.46
N ASN A 35 -67.28 -18.78 -7.91
CA ASN A 35 -66.06 -18.29 -7.26
C ASN A 35 -64.87 -18.11 -8.22
N VAL A 36 -65.08 -17.41 -9.34
CA VAL A 36 -64.01 -17.11 -10.32
C VAL A 36 -62.93 -16.23 -9.70
N ALA A 37 -63.33 -15.22 -8.93
CA ALA A 37 -62.41 -14.30 -8.26
C ALA A 37 -61.48 -15.02 -7.26
N GLY A 38 -62.00 -16.00 -6.50
CA GLY A 38 -61.19 -16.82 -5.59
C GLY A 38 -60.14 -17.65 -6.34
N ARG A 39 -60.50 -18.27 -7.47
CA ARG A 39 -59.52 -19.00 -8.32
C ARG A 39 -58.43 -18.10 -8.87
N ASN A 40 -58.81 -16.91 -9.35
CA ASN A 40 -57.84 -15.93 -9.83
C ASN A 40 -56.89 -15.48 -8.71
N ALA A 41 -57.43 -15.27 -7.49
CA ALA A 41 -56.62 -14.93 -6.33
C ALA A 41 -55.69 -16.09 -5.92
N ASP A 42 -56.16 -17.33 -5.92
CA ASP A 42 -55.34 -18.51 -5.64
C ASP A 42 -54.21 -18.67 -6.67
N PHE A 43 -54.50 -18.54 -7.97
CA PHE A 43 -53.48 -18.53 -9.02
C PHE A 43 -52.43 -17.46 -8.76
N ASN A 44 -52.84 -16.20 -8.54
CA ASN A 44 -51.92 -15.09 -8.31
C ASN A 44 -51.07 -15.32 -7.05
N ASN A 45 -51.66 -15.84 -5.97
CA ASN A 45 -50.94 -16.19 -4.76
C ASN A 45 -49.87 -17.26 -5.02
N VAL A 46 -50.21 -18.36 -5.71
CA VAL A 46 -49.24 -19.43 -6.02
C VAL A 46 -48.15 -18.90 -6.95
N TYR A 47 -48.53 -18.18 -8.02
CA TYR A 47 -47.59 -17.69 -9.03
C TYR A 47 -46.57 -16.69 -8.44
N THR A 48 -47.02 -15.80 -7.54
CA THR A 48 -46.16 -14.75 -6.96
C THR A 48 -45.39 -15.20 -5.72
N LYS A 49 -45.96 -16.09 -4.89
CA LYS A 49 -45.34 -16.51 -3.62
C LYS A 49 -44.51 -17.79 -3.74
N THR A 50 -44.63 -18.54 -4.83
CA THR A 50 -43.73 -19.67 -5.07
C THR A 50 -42.34 -19.14 -5.39
N GLY A 51 -41.41 -19.35 -4.47
CA GLY A 51 -39.99 -19.11 -4.64
C GLY A 51 -39.20 -20.37 -4.29
N PHE A 52 -38.10 -20.58 -5.00
CA PHE A 52 -37.15 -21.65 -4.72
C PHE A 52 -35.85 -21.01 -4.24
N ASP A 53 -35.46 -21.29 -2.99
CA ASP A 53 -34.19 -20.84 -2.45
C ASP A 53 -33.03 -21.50 -3.19
N ILE A 54 -32.06 -20.71 -3.61
CA ILE A 54 -30.79 -21.23 -4.13
C ILE A 54 -29.80 -21.22 -2.97
N GLY A 55 -29.37 -22.39 -2.52
CA GLY A 55 -28.32 -22.51 -1.50
C GLY A 55 -26.95 -22.06 -2.03
N ASP A 56 -26.10 -21.57 -1.11
CA ASP A 56 -24.76 -21.05 -1.42
C ASP A 56 -23.86 -22.04 -2.20
N GLU A 57 -24.02 -23.35 -1.97
CA GLU A 57 -23.26 -24.40 -2.66
C GLU A 57 -23.73 -24.63 -4.11
N ALA A 58 -25.04 -24.50 -4.38
CA ALA A 58 -25.57 -24.58 -5.74
C ALA A 58 -25.14 -23.38 -6.58
N VAL A 59 -25.00 -22.20 -5.96
CA VAL A 59 -24.39 -21.02 -6.60
C VAL A 59 -22.96 -21.33 -7.05
N LYS A 60 -22.14 -21.97 -6.20
CA LYS A 60 -20.75 -22.34 -6.53
C LYS A 60 -20.65 -23.41 -7.63
N GLU A 61 -21.58 -24.36 -7.68
CA GLU A 61 -21.59 -25.42 -8.70
C GLU A 61 -22.08 -24.92 -10.06
N VAL A 62 -23.10 -24.06 -10.08
CA VAL A 62 -23.59 -23.37 -11.30
C VAL A 62 -22.54 -22.41 -11.87
N ILE A 63 -21.76 -21.74 -11.00
CA ILE A 63 -20.56 -20.96 -11.39
C ILE A 63 -19.54 -21.86 -12.10
N ARG A 64 -19.40 -23.12 -11.66
CA ARG A 64 -18.49 -24.10 -12.28
C ARG A 64 -19.06 -24.72 -13.56
N SER A 65 -20.36 -24.61 -13.87
CA SER A 65 -20.99 -25.16 -15.08
C SER A 65 -21.37 -24.10 -16.14
N GLY A 66 -21.40 -22.81 -15.81
CA GLY A 66 -21.49 -21.70 -16.77
C GLY A 66 -22.91 -21.21 -17.12
N SER A 67 -23.95 -21.65 -16.42
CA SER A 67 -25.33 -21.15 -16.61
C SER A 67 -25.52 -19.81 -15.87
N LEU A 68 -25.10 -18.72 -16.52
CA LEU A 68 -25.02 -17.36 -15.94
C LEU A 68 -26.34 -16.56 -15.96
N SER A 69 -27.44 -17.07 -16.52
CA SER A 69 -28.68 -16.30 -16.69
C SER A 69 -29.35 -15.89 -15.36
N GLN A 70 -29.04 -16.58 -14.26
CA GLN A 70 -29.68 -16.37 -12.95
C GLN A 70 -28.94 -15.34 -12.05
N TRP A 71 -27.70 -14.96 -12.36
CA TRP A 71 -26.89 -14.06 -11.53
C TRP A 71 -27.20 -12.57 -11.70
N ALA A 72 -27.73 -12.15 -12.86
CA ALA A 72 -27.89 -10.73 -13.18
C ALA A 72 -28.80 -9.95 -12.22
N THR A 73 -29.62 -10.64 -11.42
CA THR A 73 -30.63 -10.03 -10.54
C THR A 73 -30.24 -10.01 -9.05
N GLY A 74 -29.15 -10.65 -8.63
CA GLY A 74 -28.68 -10.64 -7.23
C GLY A 74 -29.66 -11.26 -6.21
N SER A 75 -30.67 -12.00 -6.67
CA SER A 75 -31.68 -12.66 -5.83
C SER A 75 -31.19 -14.01 -5.33
N SER A 76 -31.43 -14.31 -4.05
CA SER A 76 -31.21 -15.64 -3.45
C SER A 76 -32.35 -16.64 -3.69
N SER A 77 -33.39 -16.22 -4.44
CA SER A 77 -34.54 -17.06 -4.78
C SER A 77 -34.93 -16.93 -6.26
N VAL A 78 -35.52 -17.99 -6.80
CA VAL A 78 -36.02 -18.08 -8.18
C VAL A 78 -37.52 -18.27 -8.16
N GLY A 79 -38.25 -17.44 -8.91
CA GLY A 79 -39.70 -17.54 -9.07
C GLY A 79 -40.11 -18.54 -10.15
N VAL A 80 -41.42 -18.76 -10.30
CA VAL A 80 -41.96 -19.67 -11.31
C VAL A 80 -41.56 -19.25 -12.74
N ALA A 81 -41.63 -17.95 -13.04
CA ALA A 81 -41.43 -17.42 -14.39
C ALA A 81 -39.96 -17.37 -14.87
N ASP A 82 -39.01 -17.56 -13.95
CA ASP A 82 -37.58 -17.46 -14.26
C ASP A 82 -37.01 -18.71 -14.94
N HIS A 83 -37.81 -19.76 -15.07
CA HIS A 83 -37.40 -21.04 -15.66
C HIS A 83 -37.59 -21.03 -17.19
N ASN A 84 -36.76 -21.79 -17.90
CA ASN A 84 -36.86 -21.86 -19.36
C ASN A 84 -38.16 -22.52 -19.81
N LEU A 85 -38.61 -23.56 -19.08
CA LEU A 85 -39.87 -24.27 -19.29
C LEU A 85 -40.66 -24.32 -17.98
N VAL A 86 -41.92 -23.92 -18.03
CA VAL A 86 -42.86 -24.00 -16.90
C VAL A 86 -44.08 -24.79 -17.33
N PHE A 87 -44.44 -25.80 -16.55
CA PHE A 87 -45.70 -26.53 -16.69
C PHE A 87 -46.59 -26.22 -15.50
N TRP A 88 -47.84 -25.85 -15.75
CA TRP A 88 -48.84 -25.63 -14.71
C TRP A 88 -49.99 -26.60 -14.88
N ILE A 89 -50.19 -27.46 -13.90
CA ILE A 89 -51.12 -28.59 -13.95
C ILE A 89 -52.05 -28.63 -12.74
N GLY A 90 -53.13 -29.41 -12.84
CA GLY A 90 -53.96 -29.79 -11.71
C GLY A 90 -55.43 -29.41 -11.87
N ASP A 91 -56.17 -29.48 -10.76
CA ASP A 91 -57.58 -29.08 -10.69
C ASP A 91 -57.66 -27.56 -10.48
N LEU A 92 -57.73 -26.83 -11.61
CA LEU A 92 -57.87 -25.39 -11.60
C LEU A 92 -59.30 -24.95 -11.27
N ASN A 93 -60.24 -25.88 -11.22
CA ASN A 93 -61.63 -25.69 -10.78
C ASN A 93 -62.46 -24.63 -11.54
N TYR A 94 -61.96 -24.08 -12.65
CA TYR A 94 -62.76 -23.23 -13.53
C TYR A 94 -63.90 -24.02 -14.16
N ARG A 95 -65.07 -23.39 -14.27
CA ARG A 95 -66.32 -24.02 -14.70
C ARG A 95 -66.80 -23.41 -16.02
N ILE A 96 -67.87 -23.98 -16.57
CA ILE A 96 -68.65 -23.30 -17.61
C ILE A 96 -69.43 -22.16 -16.96
N ASP A 97 -69.44 -20.99 -17.58
CA ASP A 97 -70.07 -19.76 -17.07
C ASP A 97 -71.57 -19.94 -16.77
N GLU A 98 -72.07 -19.29 -15.72
CA GLU A 98 -73.44 -19.46 -15.20
C GLU A 98 -74.56 -18.98 -16.13
N SER A 99 -74.22 -18.18 -17.14
CA SER A 99 -75.13 -17.81 -18.23
C SER A 99 -75.67 -19.02 -18.99
N LEU A 100 -75.00 -20.19 -18.97
CA LEU A 100 -75.54 -21.46 -19.44
C LEU A 100 -76.14 -22.28 -18.29
N SER A 101 -77.39 -22.72 -18.42
CA SER A 101 -78.02 -23.60 -17.43
C SER A 101 -77.30 -24.94 -17.33
N THR A 102 -77.38 -25.58 -16.16
CA THR A 102 -76.72 -26.87 -15.91
C THR A 102 -77.19 -27.95 -16.89
N GLU A 103 -78.48 -27.97 -17.21
CA GLU A 103 -79.11 -28.91 -18.14
C GLU A 103 -78.61 -28.67 -19.57
N ARG A 104 -78.41 -27.41 -19.96
CA ARG A 104 -77.85 -27.07 -21.27
C ARG A 104 -76.40 -27.53 -21.37
N VAL A 105 -75.58 -27.28 -20.35
CA VAL A 105 -74.17 -27.71 -20.32
C VAL A 105 -74.09 -29.24 -20.40
N LEU A 106 -74.96 -29.95 -19.68
CA LEU A 106 -75.03 -31.41 -19.73
C LEU A 106 -75.38 -31.91 -21.15
N GLY A 107 -76.45 -31.37 -21.75
CA GLY A 107 -76.85 -31.76 -23.11
C GLY A 107 -75.80 -31.44 -24.18
N LEU A 108 -75.08 -30.32 -24.05
CA LEU A 108 -73.95 -29.98 -24.91
C LEU A 108 -72.78 -30.96 -24.75
N SER A 109 -72.50 -31.36 -23.50
CA SER A 109 -71.41 -32.29 -23.16
C SER A 109 -71.70 -33.68 -23.72
N GLU A 110 -72.93 -34.18 -23.57
CA GLU A 110 -73.37 -35.48 -24.12
C GLU A 110 -73.37 -35.49 -25.65
N LYS A 111 -73.78 -34.38 -26.28
CA LYS A 111 -73.74 -34.20 -27.75
C LYS A 111 -72.34 -33.87 -28.30
N ARG A 112 -71.33 -33.73 -27.43
CA ARG A 112 -69.94 -33.37 -27.77
C ARG A 112 -69.82 -32.05 -28.55
N GLN A 113 -70.68 -31.08 -28.25
CA GLN A 113 -70.65 -29.74 -28.86
C GLN A 113 -69.65 -28.85 -28.11
N PHE A 114 -68.35 -29.15 -28.26
CA PHE A 114 -67.30 -28.54 -27.44
C PHE A 114 -67.02 -27.07 -27.76
N ASP A 115 -67.30 -26.58 -28.97
CA ASP A 115 -67.06 -25.18 -29.33
C ASP A 115 -67.83 -24.19 -28.45
N GLU A 116 -69.14 -24.42 -28.28
CA GLU A 116 -70.02 -23.59 -27.43
C GLU A 116 -69.62 -23.70 -25.95
N LEU A 117 -69.19 -24.88 -25.50
CA LEU A 117 -68.69 -25.06 -24.14
C LEU A 117 -67.36 -24.31 -23.94
N ARG A 118 -66.43 -24.37 -24.89
CA ARG A 118 -65.12 -23.70 -24.81
C ARG A 118 -65.25 -22.18 -24.80
N SER A 119 -66.21 -21.61 -25.54
CA SER A 119 -66.45 -20.15 -25.52
C SER A 119 -66.99 -19.66 -24.16
N MET A 120 -67.62 -20.55 -23.40
CA MET A 120 -68.16 -20.27 -22.07
C MET A 120 -67.29 -20.84 -20.93
N ASP A 121 -66.11 -21.36 -21.23
CA ASP A 121 -65.15 -21.83 -20.22
C ASP A 121 -64.54 -20.64 -19.48
N GLN A 122 -64.70 -20.61 -18.15
CA GLN A 122 -64.23 -19.49 -17.35
C GLN A 122 -62.72 -19.28 -17.47
N LEU A 123 -61.89 -20.34 -17.53
CA LEU A 123 -60.43 -20.15 -17.64
C LEU A 123 -60.06 -19.48 -18.96
N ASN A 124 -60.65 -19.91 -20.09
CA ASN A 124 -60.44 -19.27 -21.39
C ASN A 124 -60.85 -17.79 -21.37
N ILE A 125 -62.00 -17.47 -20.76
CA ILE A 125 -62.48 -16.09 -20.61
C ILE A 125 -61.53 -15.25 -19.75
N GLU A 126 -61.09 -15.76 -18.61
CA GLU A 126 -60.20 -15.05 -17.69
C GLU A 126 -58.80 -14.84 -18.30
N ARG A 127 -58.28 -15.81 -19.05
CA ARG A 127 -57.03 -15.71 -19.82
C ARG A 127 -57.14 -14.69 -20.95
N ALA A 128 -58.22 -14.72 -21.73
CA ALA A 128 -58.46 -13.76 -22.81
C ALA A 128 -58.58 -12.31 -22.28
N LYS A 129 -59.12 -12.14 -21.07
CA LYS A 129 -59.18 -10.85 -20.36
C LYS A 129 -57.86 -10.48 -19.64
N GLY A 130 -56.82 -11.30 -19.75
CA GLY A 130 -55.51 -11.05 -19.16
C GLY A 130 -55.48 -11.08 -17.63
N ARG A 131 -56.40 -11.75 -16.94
CA ARG A 131 -56.43 -11.73 -15.46
C ARG A 131 -55.61 -12.83 -14.80
N VAL A 132 -55.34 -13.91 -15.52
CA VAL A 132 -54.61 -15.09 -15.03
C VAL A 132 -53.83 -15.72 -16.17
N PHE A 133 -52.78 -16.48 -15.83
CA PHE A 133 -52.01 -17.28 -16.80
C PHE A 133 -51.53 -16.50 -18.03
N GLN A 134 -51.15 -15.23 -17.85
CA GLN A 134 -50.52 -14.45 -18.93
C GLN A 134 -49.20 -15.12 -19.34
N GLY A 135 -48.93 -15.21 -20.64
CA GLY A 135 -47.74 -15.89 -21.18
C GLY A 135 -47.84 -17.42 -21.24
N PHE A 136 -48.83 -18.02 -20.57
CA PHE A 136 -49.09 -19.46 -20.67
C PHE A 136 -49.93 -19.80 -21.90
N ASN A 137 -49.56 -20.92 -22.52
CA ASN A 137 -50.27 -21.57 -23.61
C ASN A 137 -51.05 -22.78 -23.07
N GLU A 138 -52.11 -23.15 -23.80
CA GLU A 138 -52.88 -24.36 -23.53
C GLU A 138 -53.37 -24.95 -24.86
N GLY A 139 -53.43 -26.27 -24.94
CA GLY A 139 -53.97 -26.97 -26.09
C GLY A 139 -55.49 -26.82 -26.21
N ILE A 140 -56.01 -27.03 -27.42
CA ILE A 140 -57.45 -27.01 -27.65
C ILE A 140 -58.10 -28.20 -26.92
N LEU A 141 -59.12 -27.92 -26.10
CA LEU A 141 -59.88 -28.92 -25.34
C LEU A 141 -60.81 -29.73 -26.25
N ASN A 142 -60.28 -30.73 -26.97
CA ASN A 142 -61.04 -31.58 -27.89
C ASN A 142 -61.62 -32.86 -27.25
N PHE A 143 -61.72 -32.88 -25.92
CA PHE A 143 -62.27 -33.99 -25.15
C PHE A 143 -63.40 -33.50 -24.23
N ALA A 144 -64.29 -34.41 -23.81
CA ALA A 144 -65.43 -34.05 -22.97
C ALA A 144 -65.01 -33.49 -21.59
N PRO A 145 -65.81 -32.60 -20.98
CA PRO A 145 -65.56 -32.10 -19.63
C PRO A 145 -65.26 -33.23 -18.63
N THR A 146 -64.25 -33.03 -17.78
CA THR A 146 -63.63 -34.07 -16.94
C THR A 146 -64.28 -34.20 -15.56
N TYR A 147 -65.16 -33.27 -15.20
CA TYR A 147 -65.93 -33.24 -13.97
C TYR A 147 -67.41 -32.93 -14.28
N LYS A 148 -68.43 -33.41 -13.56
CA LYS A 148 -68.41 -34.37 -12.45
C LYS A 148 -69.06 -35.69 -12.87
N TYR A 149 -68.34 -36.79 -12.74
CA TYR A 149 -68.81 -38.14 -13.06
C TYR A 149 -69.32 -38.89 -11.83
N GLN A 150 -70.10 -39.94 -12.07
CA GLN A 150 -70.40 -40.93 -11.04
C GLN A 150 -69.21 -41.91 -10.96
N PRO A 151 -68.55 -42.05 -9.79
CA PRO A 151 -67.44 -42.99 -9.64
C PRO A 151 -67.83 -44.40 -10.06
N GLY A 152 -66.94 -45.08 -10.80
CA GLY A 152 -67.18 -46.39 -11.41
C GLY A 152 -67.82 -46.35 -12.78
N THR A 153 -68.19 -45.18 -13.31
CA THR A 153 -68.92 -45.06 -14.58
C THR A 153 -68.40 -43.93 -15.50
N ASP A 154 -68.91 -43.90 -16.73
CA ASP A 154 -68.74 -42.79 -17.70
C ASP A 154 -69.93 -41.84 -17.75
N MET A 155 -70.84 -41.94 -16.79
CA MET A 155 -72.02 -41.08 -16.69
C MET A 155 -71.70 -39.85 -15.84
N TYR A 156 -72.12 -38.67 -16.29
CA TYR A 156 -72.14 -37.48 -15.45
C TYR A 156 -73.07 -37.69 -14.23
N GLU A 157 -72.78 -37.01 -13.12
CA GLU A 157 -73.57 -37.10 -11.89
C GLU A 157 -74.95 -36.48 -12.10
N GLN A 158 -75.97 -37.34 -12.20
CA GLN A 158 -77.38 -36.99 -12.39
C GLN A 158 -78.27 -37.71 -11.37
N ARG A 159 -77.70 -38.41 -10.38
CA ARG A 159 -78.51 -39.17 -9.42
C ARG A 159 -79.34 -38.22 -8.55
N PRO A 160 -80.63 -38.52 -8.31
CA PRO A 160 -81.53 -37.64 -7.57
C PRO A 160 -81.07 -37.29 -6.14
N ASP A 161 -80.27 -38.15 -5.50
CA ASP A 161 -79.74 -37.94 -4.14
C ASP A 161 -78.51 -37.02 -4.09
N LYS A 162 -78.00 -36.57 -5.25
CA LYS A 162 -76.80 -35.73 -5.36
C LYS A 162 -77.15 -34.38 -5.95
N LYS A 163 -76.44 -33.34 -5.48
CA LYS A 163 -76.53 -32.00 -6.07
C LYS A 163 -76.06 -32.05 -7.52
N LEU A 164 -76.96 -31.75 -8.45
CA LEU A 164 -76.65 -31.64 -9.88
C LEU A 164 -75.59 -30.56 -10.10
N ARG A 165 -74.52 -30.90 -10.84
CA ARG A 165 -73.42 -29.99 -11.18
C ARG A 165 -73.25 -29.98 -12.69
N ALA A 166 -73.10 -28.78 -13.26
CA ALA A 166 -72.75 -28.62 -14.66
C ALA A 166 -71.38 -29.27 -14.95
N PRO A 167 -71.26 -30.08 -16.01
CA PRO A 167 -69.97 -30.58 -16.45
C PRO A 167 -68.97 -29.45 -16.70
N ALA A 168 -67.69 -29.66 -16.37
CA ALA A 168 -66.63 -28.66 -16.52
C ALA A 168 -65.25 -29.29 -16.79
N TRP A 169 -64.38 -28.53 -17.48
CA TRP A 169 -62.94 -28.82 -17.59
C TRP A 169 -62.22 -28.20 -16.40
N CYS A 170 -62.31 -28.88 -15.26
CA CYS A 170 -61.63 -28.49 -14.03
C CYS A 170 -60.13 -28.79 -14.10
N ASP A 171 -59.77 -29.93 -14.71
CA ASP A 171 -58.42 -30.49 -14.75
C ASP A 171 -57.68 -30.01 -16.00
N ARG A 172 -56.57 -29.26 -15.84
CA ARG A 172 -55.92 -28.52 -16.95
C ARG A 172 -54.41 -28.68 -16.93
N ILE A 173 -53.81 -28.54 -18.11
CA ILE A 173 -52.35 -28.53 -18.33
C ILE A 173 -52.01 -27.34 -19.22
N LEU A 174 -51.33 -26.35 -18.65
CA LEU A 174 -50.82 -25.17 -19.33
C LEU A 174 -49.28 -25.18 -19.30
N TRP A 175 -48.66 -24.45 -20.22
CA TRP A 175 -47.20 -24.31 -20.22
C TRP A 175 -46.77 -22.90 -20.61
N MET A 176 -45.59 -22.50 -20.15
CA MET A 176 -44.89 -21.28 -20.56
C MET A 176 -43.46 -21.64 -20.91
N ALA A 177 -42.91 -21.02 -21.94
CA ALA A 177 -41.52 -21.21 -22.35
C ALA A 177 -40.91 -19.86 -22.71
N GLN A 178 -39.69 -19.62 -22.25
CA GLN A 178 -38.92 -18.41 -22.61
C GLN A 178 -38.61 -18.40 -24.13
N GLU A 179 -38.32 -19.57 -24.68
CA GLU A 179 -38.11 -19.77 -26.11
C GLU A 179 -39.24 -20.62 -26.68
N HIS A 180 -40.21 -19.98 -27.34
CA HIS A 180 -41.40 -20.65 -27.87
C HIS A 180 -41.08 -21.81 -28.82
N ALA A 181 -39.98 -21.74 -29.56
CA ALA A 181 -39.54 -22.79 -30.48
C ALA A 181 -39.04 -24.07 -29.77
N HIS A 182 -38.78 -24.01 -28.46
CA HIS A 182 -38.25 -25.14 -27.69
C HIS A 182 -39.32 -26.06 -27.12
N ILE A 183 -40.60 -25.77 -27.38
CA ILE A 183 -41.69 -26.59 -26.88
C ILE A 183 -42.78 -26.75 -27.93
N GLN A 184 -43.20 -27.99 -28.12
CA GLN A 184 -44.34 -28.32 -28.94
C GLN A 184 -45.24 -29.31 -28.20
N GLN A 185 -46.50 -28.94 -27.99
CA GLN A 185 -47.49 -29.87 -27.47
C GLN A 185 -47.87 -30.86 -28.59
N LEU A 186 -47.76 -32.16 -28.31
CA LEU A 186 -48.06 -33.24 -29.26
C LEU A 186 -49.48 -33.76 -29.11
N ASN A 187 -49.96 -33.86 -27.87
CA ASN A 187 -51.31 -34.32 -27.56
C ASN A 187 -51.86 -33.66 -26.29
N TYR A 188 -53.19 -33.62 -26.18
CA TYR A 188 -53.90 -33.17 -24.99
C TYR A 188 -55.24 -33.91 -24.90
N LEU A 189 -55.37 -34.81 -23.93
CA LEU A 189 -56.49 -35.75 -23.85
C LEU A 189 -56.85 -36.12 -22.42
N ARG A 190 -58.07 -36.66 -22.23
CA ARG A 190 -58.51 -37.28 -20.98
C ARG A 190 -58.41 -38.81 -21.07
N SER A 191 -58.28 -39.46 -19.92
CA SER A 191 -58.36 -40.92 -19.77
C SER A 191 -59.78 -41.36 -19.42
N GLU A 192 -60.20 -42.52 -19.90
CA GLU A 192 -61.49 -43.16 -19.54
C GLU A 192 -61.38 -44.04 -18.27
N LEU A 193 -60.57 -43.60 -17.30
CA LEU A 193 -60.45 -44.28 -16.01
C LEU A 193 -61.58 -43.82 -15.08
N ASN A 194 -62.21 -44.78 -14.40
CA ASN A 194 -63.48 -44.56 -13.68
C ASN A 194 -63.32 -44.59 -12.15
N CYS A 195 -62.10 -44.47 -11.63
CA CYS A 195 -61.83 -44.57 -10.20
C CYS A 195 -62.27 -43.34 -9.38
N SER A 196 -62.58 -42.22 -10.03
CA SER A 196 -62.90 -40.93 -9.41
C SER A 196 -64.11 -40.29 -10.08
N ASP A 197 -64.66 -39.24 -9.46
CA ASP A 197 -65.62 -38.32 -10.08
C ASP A 197 -64.97 -37.32 -11.06
N HIS A 198 -63.64 -37.33 -11.14
CA HIS A 198 -62.83 -36.68 -12.18
C HIS A 198 -62.23 -37.71 -13.14
N LYS A 199 -62.01 -37.30 -14.40
CA LYS A 199 -61.26 -38.06 -15.41
C LYS A 199 -59.82 -37.54 -15.48
N PRO A 200 -58.78 -38.40 -15.37
CA PRO A 200 -57.39 -37.97 -15.50
C PRO A 200 -57.13 -37.29 -16.84
N VAL A 201 -56.29 -36.24 -16.83
CA VAL A 201 -55.88 -35.50 -18.03
C VAL A 201 -54.39 -35.70 -18.27
N MET A 202 -54.00 -35.86 -19.53
CA MET A 202 -52.60 -36.00 -19.92
C MET A 202 -52.27 -35.16 -21.15
N SER A 203 -51.02 -34.73 -21.23
CA SER A 203 -50.47 -34.04 -22.38
C SER A 203 -49.00 -34.41 -22.53
N THR A 204 -48.57 -34.63 -23.77
CA THR A 204 -47.18 -34.94 -24.12
C THR A 204 -46.58 -33.77 -24.86
N PHE A 205 -45.32 -33.44 -24.53
CA PHE A 205 -44.58 -32.34 -25.13
C PHE A 205 -43.27 -32.84 -25.74
N LEU A 206 -42.91 -32.31 -26.90
CA LEU A 206 -41.56 -32.35 -27.44
C LEU A 206 -40.83 -31.10 -26.94
N CYS A 207 -39.78 -31.29 -26.15
CA CYS A 207 -39.00 -30.21 -25.55
C CYS A 207 -37.55 -30.24 -26.06
N THR A 208 -37.08 -29.10 -26.57
CA THR A 208 -35.67 -28.90 -26.93
C THR A 208 -34.91 -28.46 -25.68
N ILE A 209 -33.87 -29.22 -25.34
CA ILE A 209 -33.02 -28.99 -24.16
C ILE A 209 -31.65 -28.51 -24.61
N LYS A 210 -31.13 -27.47 -23.96
CA LYS A 210 -29.80 -26.93 -24.19
C LYS A 210 -28.75 -27.84 -23.58
N ASP A 211 -27.72 -28.17 -24.36
CA ASP A 211 -26.54 -28.89 -23.90
C ASP A 211 -25.26 -28.11 -24.25
N VAL A 212 -24.27 -28.20 -23.37
CA VAL A 212 -23.03 -27.42 -23.46
C VAL A 212 -21.99 -28.20 -24.25
N ILE A 213 -21.58 -27.64 -25.38
CA ILE A 213 -20.46 -28.17 -26.19
C ILE A 213 -19.15 -27.89 -25.45
N GLN A 214 -18.60 -28.91 -24.78
CA GLN A 214 -17.44 -28.77 -23.88
C GLN A 214 -16.20 -28.18 -24.56
N GLU A 215 -15.90 -28.57 -25.80
CA GLU A 215 -14.75 -28.05 -26.56
C GLU A 215 -14.85 -26.53 -26.79
N LYS A 216 -16.04 -26.05 -27.19
CA LYS A 216 -16.29 -24.62 -27.39
C LYS A 216 -16.23 -23.86 -26.08
N ARG A 217 -16.75 -24.44 -24.99
CA ARG A 217 -16.65 -23.85 -23.66
C ARG A 217 -15.20 -23.69 -23.22
N HIS A 218 -14.37 -24.71 -23.43
CA HIS A 218 -12.95 -24.65 -23.11
C HIS A 218 -12.23 -23.57 -23.93
N ALA A 219 -12.50 -23.48 -25.23
CA ALA A 219 -11.94 -22.43 -26.09
C ALA A 219 -12.33 -21.01 -25.62
N VAL A 220 -13.58 -20.79 -25.22
CA VAL A 220 -14.03 -19.51 -24.65
C VAL A 220 -13.33 -19.22 -23.32
N TYR A 221 -13.21 -20.23 -22.45
CA TYR A 221 -12.51 -20.08 -21.17
C TYR A 221 -11.05 -19.66 -21.36
N GLU A 222 -10.31 -20.31 -22.26
CA GLU A 222 -8.92 -19.93 -22.58
C GLU A 222 -8.82 -18.51 -23.14
N GLN A 223 -9.77 -18.08 -23.97
CA GLN A 223 -9.80 -16.71 -24.50
C GLN A 223 -10.04 -15.68 -23.39
N VAL A 224 -10.98 -15.95 -22.48
CA VAL A 224 -11.27 -15.07 -21.33
C VAL A 224 -10.04 -14.97 -20.42
N MET A 225 -9.37 -16.09 -20.14
CA MET A 225 -8.14 -16.09 -19.33
C MET A 225 -7.04 -15.26 -20.00
N LYS A 226 -6.81 -15.42 -21.30
CA LYS A 226 -5.84 -14.58 -22.04
C LYS A 226 -6.18 -13.09 -22.00
N LEU A 227 -7.47 -12.74 -22.05
CA LEU A 227 -7.90 -11.35 -21.92
C LEU A 227 -7.68 -10.81 -20.51
N LEU A 228 -7.91 -11.64 -19.48
CA LEU A 228 -7.64 -11.29 -18.09
C LEU A 228 -6.14 -11.07 -17.85
N ASP A 229 -5.29 -12.00 -18.29
CA ASP A 229 -3.82 -11.86 -18.20
C ASP A 229 -3.34 -10.59 -18.91
N LYS A 230 -3.89 -10.29 -20.09
CA LYS A 230 -3.55 -9.07 -20.83
C LYS A 230 -3.98 -7.82 -20.07
N PHE A 231 -5.17 -7.84 -19.48
CA PHE A 231 -5.69 -6.73 -18.69
C PHE A 231 -4.83 -6.51 -17.43
N GLU A 232 -4.54 -7.56 -16.66
CA GLU A 232 -3.69 -7.50 -15.48
C GLU A 232 -2.32 -6.89 -15.82
N ASN A 233 -1.66 -7.40 -16.87
CA ASN A 233 -0.37 -6.88 -17.31
C ASN A 233 -0.43 -5.41 -17.76
N GLN A 234 -1.53 -4.97 -18.40
CA GLN A 234 -1.71 -3.57 -18.80
C GLN A 234 -1.98 -2.65 -17.60
N THR A 235 -2.50 -3.19 -16.50
CA THR A 235 -2.79 -2.46 -15.27
C THR A 235 -1.64 -2.42 -14.27
N LEU A 236 -0.54 -3.14 -14.51
CA LEU A 236 0.64 -3.05 -13.67
C LEU A 236 1.34 -1.69 -13.83
N PRO A 237 1.62 -0.95 -12.75
CA PRO A 237 2.36 0.30 -12.82
C PRO A 237 3.81 0.02 -13.22
N MET A 238 4.30 0.80 -14.19
CA MET A 238 5.65 0.66 -14.73
C MET A 238 6.32 2.02 -14.84
N VAL A 239 7.56 2.12 -14.38
CA VAL A 239 8.38 3.34 -14.55
C VAL A 239 9.72 3.06 -15.23
N GLY A 240 10.24 4.04 -15.95
CA GLY A 240 11.61 4.10 -16.42
C GLY A 240 12.45 5.01 -15.51
N LEU A 241 13.68 4.60 -15.23
CA LEU A 241 14.70 5.43 -14.59
C LEU A 241 15.77 5.76 -15.64
N ASP A 242 16.18 7.03 -15.76
CA ASP A 242 17.26 7.41 -16.68
C ASP A 242 18.61 6.78 -16.30
N ARG A 243 18.82 6.54 -15.00
CA ARG A 243 19.98 5.87 -14.44
C ARG A 243 19.64 5.14 -13.14
N ILE A 244 20.38 4.06 -12.87
CA ILE A 244 20.27 3.26 -11.63
C ILE A 244 21.57 3.19 -10.84
N ASN A 245 22.69 3.63 -11.43
CA ASN A 245 23.99 3.68 -10.78
C ASN A 245 24.38 5.14 -10.60
N LEU A 246 24.44 5.59 -9.35
CA LEU A 246 24.79 6.95 -8.96
C LEU A 246 26.22 6.97 -8.43
N ASP A 247 27.14 7.45 -9.25
CA ASP A 247 28.53 7.68 -8.84
C ASP A 247 28.73 9.15 -8.49
N PHE A 248 28.92 9.42 -7.21
CA PHE A 248 29.22 10.75 -6.67
C PHE A 248 30.70 11.13 -6.81
N GLY A 249 31.53 10.23 -7.35
CA GLY A 249 32.95 10.44 -7.49
C GLY A 249 33.61 10.64 -6.13
N GLN A 250 34.57 11.56 -6.07
CA GLN A 250 35.28 11.88 -4.84
C GLN A 250 34.54 12.94 -4.02
N VAL A 251 34.12 12.59 -2.80
CA VAL A 251 33.40 13.48 -1.87
C VAL A 251 34.32 13.88 -0.72
N ARG A 252 34.38 15.17 -0.38
CA ARG A 252 35.23 15.72 0.69
C ARG A 252 34.46 15.99 1.99
N TYR A 253 35.20 16.25 3.06
CA TYR A 253 34.65 16.71 4.33
C TYR A 253 33.85 18.01 4.17
N ASP A 254 32.68 18.10 4.82
CA ASP A 254 31.81 19.27 4.81
C ASP A 254 31.34 19.70 3.40
N GLN A 255 31.42 18.77 2.44
CA GLN A 255 30.94 18.96 1.08
C GLN A 255 29.55 18.34 0.94
N THR A 256 28.68 19.04 0.21
CA THR A 256 27.36 18.54 -0.18
C THR A 256 27.30 18.42 -1.70
N ILE A 257 26.96 17.23 -2.20
CA ILE A 257 26.85 16.94 -3.64
C ILE A 257 25.47 16.34 -3.90
N THR A 258 24.76 16.83 -4.91
CA THR A 258 23.44 16.33 -5.33
C THR A 258 23.50 15.78 -6.75
N LEU A 259 22.97 14.57 -6.93
CA LEU A 259 22.75 13.96 -8.23
C LEU A 259 21.25 13.68 -8.43
N PRO A 260 20.60 14.31 -9.42
CA PRO A 260 19.23 14.01 -9.78
C PRO A 260 19.12 12.76 -10.67
N ILE A 261 18.05 12.00 -10.51
CA ILE A 261 17.57 11.04 -11.52
C ILE A 261 16.20 11.46 -12.03
N LYS A 262 15.89 11.06 -13.25
CA LYS A 262 14.57 11.24 -13.86
C LYS A 262 13.79 9.93 -13.80
N VAL A 263 12.57 10.02 -13.31
CA VAL A 263 11.61 8.91 -13.22
C VAL A 263 10.42 9.22 -14.12
N THR A 264 10.18 8.35 -15.10
CA THR A 264 9.11 8.51 -16.09
C THR A 264 8.11 7.38 -15.95
N ASN A 265 6.81 7.67 -15.92
CA ASN A 265 5.81 6.61 -16.04
C ASN A 265 5.77 6.08 -17.48
N THR A 266 6.12 4.81 -17.65
CA THR A 266 6.14 4.12 -18.95
C THR A 266 4.97 3.14 -19.10
N GLY A 267 4.10 3.04 -18.10
CA GLY A 267 2.90 2.21 -18.10
C GLY A 267 1.65 2.96 -18.53
N ASN A 268 0.50 2.29 -18.42
CA ASN A 268 -0.81 2.84 -18.82
C ASN A 268 -1.66 3.31 -17.62
N VAL A 269 -1.16 3.13 -16.39
CA VAL A 269 -1.85 3.50 -15.15
C VAL A 269 -0.98 4.42 -14.30
N VAL A 270 -1.60 5.16 -13.38
CA VAL A 270 -0.86 5.98 -12.41
C VAL A 270 0.07 5.10 -11.57
N ALA A 271 1.35 5.44 -11.54
CA ALA A 271 2.34 4.75 -10.74
C ALA A 271 2.63 5.55 -9.46
N GLN A 272 2.45 4.92 -8.30
CA GLN A 272 2.86 5.49 -7.02
C GLN A 272 4.18 4.87 -6.61
N PHE A 273 5.18 5.71 -6.32
CA PHE A 273 6.49 5.23 -5.88
C PHE A 273 6.77 5.66 -4.45
N ARG A 274 7.57 4.86 -3.75
CA ARG A 274 8.17 5.22 -2.46
C ARG A 274 9.52 4.55 -2.25
N LEU A 275 10.40 5.22 -1.52
CA LEU A 275 11.67 4.68 -1.07
C LEU A 275 11.44 3.88 0.21
N VAL A 276 11.88 2.63 0.22
CA VAL A 276 11.63 1.70 1.34
C VAL A 276 12.94 1.31 2.04
N PRO A 277 12.91 1.10 3.37
CA PRO A 277 14.07 0.58 4.08
C PRO A 277 14.42 -0.85 3.63
N LYS A 278 15.70 -1.18 3.70
CA LYS A 278 16.21 -2.54 3.56
C LYS A 278 15.74 -3.41 4.74
N LEU A 279 15.83 -4.73 4.59
CA LEU A 279 15.60 -5.68 5.69
C LEU A 279 16.48 -5.27 6.89
N ASP A 280 15.88 -5.20 8.08
CA ASP A 280 16.51 -4.80 9.35
C ASP A 280 16.90 -3.31 9.49
N GLU A 281 16.65 -2.47 8.49
CA GLU A 281 16.88 -1.03 8.58
C GLU A 281 15.58 -0.24 8.86
N ARG A 282 15.71 0.91 9.54
CA ARG A 282 14.58 1.83 9.80
C ARG A 282 14.45 2.95 8.76
N SER A 283 15.53 3.23 8.03
CA SER A 283 15.65 4.32 7.07
C SER A 283 15.88 3.76 5.67
N PRO A 284 15.36 4.41 4.60
CA PRO A 284 15.63 4.00 3.22
C PRO A 284 17.07 4.25 2.75
N CYS A 285 17.83 5.05 3.48
CA CYS A 285 19.23 5.40 3.15
C CYS A 285 20.05 5.61 4.41
N LYS A 286 21.38 5.49 4.27
CA LYS A 286 22.35 5.80 5.33
C LYS A 286 22.31 7.28 5.77
N PRO A 287 22.80 7.63 6.98
CA PRO A 287 22.71 8.98 7.55
C PRO A 287 23.37 10.09 6.72
N TRP A 288 24.41 9.75 5.96
CA TRP A 288 25.14 10.69 5.11
C TRP A 288 24.43 11.00 3.78
N MET A 289 23.30 10.34 3.51
CA MET A 289 22.49 10.56 2.32
C MET A 289 21.11 11.10 2.67
N LYS A 290 20.64 12.03 1.82
CA LYS A 290 19.27 12.52 1.79
C LYS A 290 18.68 12.31 0.40
N VAL A 291 17.42 11.84 0.35
CA VAL A 291 16.67 11.65 -0.90
C VAL A 291 15.39 12.47 -0.85
N SER A 292 15.07 13.17 -1.94
CA SER A 292 13.87 14.00 -2.07
C SER A 292 13.35 14.06 -3.51
N PRO A 293 12.04 13.83 -3.77
CA PRO A 293 11.04 13.36 -2.82
C PRO A 293 11.21 11.87 -2.51
N LYS A 294 10.78 11.43 -1.30
CA LYS A 294 10.84 10.01 -0.89
C LYS A 294 9.67 9.18 -1.42
N PHE A 295 8.58 9.83 -1.82
CA PHE A 295 7.39 9.22 -2.39
C PHE A 295 6.73 10.21 -3.35
N GLY A 296 5.93 9.69 -4.28
CA GLY A 296 5.23 10.52 -5.25
C GLY A 296 4.33 9.71 -6.15
N MET A 297 3.59 10.43 -7.01
CA MET A 297 2.73 9.84 -8.02
C MET A 297 3.20 10.29 -9.40
N LEU A 298 3.13 9.40 -10.36
CA LEU A 298 3.54 9.62 -11.75
C LEU A 298 2.37 9.28 -12.66
N ILE A 299 1.90 10.25 -13.44
CA ILE A 299 0.77 10.07 -14.35
C ILE A 299 1.31 9.66 -15.72
N PRO A 300 0.71 8.67 -16.41
CA PRO A 300 1.11 8.29 -17.76
C PRO A 300 1.09 9.47 -18.74
N GLY A 301 2.16 9.64 -19.51
CA GLY A 301 2.27 10.69 -20.53
C GLY A 301 2.71 12.07 -20.02
N GLU A 302 2.91 12.25 -18.71
CA GLU A 302 3.50 13.47 -18.16
C GLU A 302 5.03 13.49 -18.26
N GLU A 303 5.60 14.68 -18.08
CA GLU A 303 7.04 14.90 -18.03
C GLU A 303 7.69 14.08 -16.90
N PRO A 304 8.96 13.65 -17.07
CA PRO A 304 9.68 12.91 -16.03
C PRO A 304 9.78 13.69 -14.72
N ALA A 305 9.45 13.05 -13.60
CA ALA A 305 9.68 13.60 -12.28
C ALA A 305 11.15 13.46 -11.88
N THR A 306 11.66 14.41 -11.11
CA THR A 306 13.05 14.38 -10.61
C THR A 306 13.09 13.88 -9.17
N ILE A 307 14.01 12.97 -8.87
CA ILE A 307 14.39 12.60 -7.50
C ILE A 307 15.85 12.96 -7.28
N ASP A 308 16.08 13.83 -6.31
CA ASP A 308 17.40 14.31 -5.91
C ASP A 308 18.00 13.41 -4.83
N PHE A 309 19.22 12.93 -5.08
CA PHE A 309 20.04 12.19 -4.14
C PHE A 309 21.20 13.09 -3.71
N THR A 310 21.27 13.41 -2.42
CA THR A 310 22.27 14.33 -1.87
C THR A 310 23.14 13.61 -0.85
N ILE A 311 24.46 13.61 -1.08
CA ILE A 311 25.45 13.20 -0.06
C ILE A 311 25.91 14.44 0.69
N SER A 312 25.95 14.36 2.02
CA SER A 312 26.52 15.38 2.88
C SER A 312 27.39 14.72 3.95
N ILE A 313 28.66 15.11 4.03
CA ILE A 313 29.62 14.54 4.99
C ILE A 313 29.75 15.45 6.20
N ASP A 314 28.97 15.17 7.23
CA ASP A 314 29.09 15.82 8.53
C ASP A 314 30.27 15.27 9.35
N ASN A 315 30.50 15.83 10.55
CA ASN A 315 31.62 15.42 11.39
C ASN A 315 31.55 13.97 11.88
N ALA A 316 30.34 13.49 12.20
CA ALA A 316 30.15 12.12 12.69
C ALA A 316 30.42 11.10 11.58
N THR A 317 29.92 11.39 10.37
CA THR A 317 30.17 10.59 9.17
C THR A 317 31.65 10.62 8.83
N ALA A 318 32.29 11.80 8.85
CA ALA A 318 33.72 11.95 8.58
C ALA A 318 34.56 11.09 9.53
N GLN A 319 34.26 11.08 10.82
CA GLN A 319 34.93 10.23 11.81
C GLN A 319 34.80 8.73 11.46
N ALA A 320 33.60 8.28 11.08
CA ALA A 320 33.35 6.89 10.70
C ALA A 320 34.09 6.52 9.39
N LEU A 321 34.09 7.41 8.40
CA LEU A 321 34.79 7.23 7.13
C LEU A 321 36.32 7.27 7.31
N ASN A 322 36.84 8.17 8.14
CA ASN A 322 38.28 8.31 8.43
C ASN A 322 38.85 7.09 9.16
N SER A 323 38.04 6.41 9.97
CA SER A 323 38.40 5.18 10.68
C SER A 323 38.14 3.91 9.85
N GLY A 324 37.53 4.03 8.66
CA GLY A 324 37.15 2.90 7.82
C GLY A 324 35.96 2.09 8.34
N ARG A 325 35.23 2.61 9.34
CA ARG A 325 34.01 1.98 9.88
C ARG A 325 32.78 2.21 9.00
N GLU A 326 32.86 3.14 8.06
CA GLU A 326 31.82 3.44 7.09
C GLU A 326 32.44 3.59 5.70
N VAL A 327 31.62 3.38 4.67
CA VAL A 327 31.94 3.61 3.26
C VAL A 327 30.78 4.33 2.57
N LEU A 328 31.10 5.10 1.52
CA LEU A 328 30.10 5.75 0.67
C LEU A 328 29.58 4.76 -0.37
N ASP A 329 28.94 3.70 0.11
CA ASP A 329 28.26 2.68 -0.69
C ASP A 329 26.90 2.39 -0.04
N ASP A 330 25.83 2.44 -0.84
CA ASP A 330 24.47 2.12 -0.41
C ASP A 330 23.61 1.61 -1.59
N ILE A 331 22.55 0.86 -1.29
CA ILE A 331 21.55 0.44 -2.26
C ILE A 331 20.18 0.89 -1.76
N LEU A 332 19.52 1.73 -2.56
CA LEU A 332 18.17 2.21 -2.27
C LEU A 332 17.14 1.42 -3.07
N ILE A 333 16.00 1.17 -2.45
CA ILE A 333 14.89 0.44 -3.05
C ILE A 333 13.76 1.42 -3.33
N LEU A 334 13.52 1.72 -4.60
CA LEU A 334 12.35 2.44 -5.07
C LEU A 334 11.26 1.42 -5.42
N ARG A 335 10.21 1.38 -4.61
CA ARG A 335 9.08 0.48 -4.77
C ARG A 335 7.93 1.17 -5.47
N LEU A 336 7.32 0.49 -6.44
CA LEU A 336 6.01 0.85 -6.95
C LEU A 336 4.92 0.12 -6.17
N GLU A 337 3.86 0.83 -5.76
CA GLU A 337 2.68 0.19 -5.18
C GLU A 337 2.04 -0.77 -6.20
N ASN A 338 1.83 -2.04 -5.84
CA ASN A 338 1.36 -3.10 -6.73
C ASN A 338 2.23 -3.28 -8.01
N GLY A 339 3.50 -2.90 -7.97
CA GLY A 339 4.44 -3.03 -9.08
C GLY A 339 5.76 -3.66 -8.66
N ARG A 340 6.77 -3.49 -9.51
CA ARG A 340 8.13 -4.00 -9.27
C ARG A 340 8.98 -3.04 -8.44
N ASP A 341 10.01 -3.59 -7.80
CA ASP A 341 11.05 -2.84 -7.10
C ASP A 341 12.21 -2.48 -8.05
N TYR A 342 12.80 -1.30 -7.83
CA TYR A 342 13.97 -0.79 -8.54
C TYR A 342 15.10 -0.58 -7.53
N TYR A 343 16.26 -1.16 -7.82
CA TYR A 343 17.44 -1.07 -6.97
C TYR A 343 18.39 -0.02 -7.54
N ILE A 344 18.55 1.09 -6.82
CA ILE A 344 19.43 2.20 -7.18
C ILE A 344 20.70 2.04 -6.36
N THR A 345 21.82 1.81 -7.04
CA THR A 345 23.13 1.71 -6.40
C THR A 345 23.73 3.10 -6.28
N VAL A 346 24.28 3.41 -5.11
CA VAL A 346 25.01 4.65 -4.87
C VAL A 346 26.42 4.31 -4.47
N LYS A 347 27.37 4.94 -5.16
CA LYS A 347 28.80 4.84 -4.86
C LYS A 347 29.43 6.22 -4.79
N GLY A 348 30.42 6.32 -3.93
CA GLY A 348 31.32 7.46 -3.83
C GLY A 348 32.64 7.02 -3.21
N THR A 349 33.65 7.84 -3.39
CA THR A 349 34.95 7.68 -2.74
C THR A 349 35.12 8.81 -1.74
N TYR A 350 35.23 8.48 -0.45
CA TYR A 350 35.51 9.52 0.53
C TYR A 350 36.96 9.94 0.46
N ALA A 351 37.13 11.23 0.24
CA ALA A 351 38.40 11.87 0.34
C ALA A 351 38.69 12.14 1.85
N ARG A 352 39.41 11.22 2.51
CA ARG A 352 39.86 11.35 3.92
C ARG A 352 40.37 12.72 4.31
N SER A 353 39.97 13.19 5.49
CA SER A 353 40.34 14.50 6.01
C SER A 353 40.90 14.40 7.43
N CYS A 354 41.79 15.30 7.81
CA CYS A 354 42.28 15.40 9.18
C CYS A 354 41.18 15.89 10.14
N PHE A 355 40.11 16.50 9.60
CA PHE A 355 38.91 16.88 10.35
C PHE A 355 38.12 15.64 10.76
N GLY A 356 37.58 15.64 11.98
CA GLY A 356 36.87 14.48 12.53
C GLY A 356 37.78 13.36 13.05
N MET A 357 39.09 13.59 13.15
CA MET A 357 40.07 12.66 13.77
C MET A 357 40.43 13.10 15.20
N SER A 358 41.00 12.21 16.00
CA SER A 358 41.52 12.58 17.31
C SER A 358 42.94 13.14 17.22
N VAL A 359 43.36 13.91 18.22
CA VAL A 359 44.75 14.36 18.29
C VAL A 359 45.72 13.20 18.43
N ASP A 360 45.36 12.13 19.14
CA ASP A 360 46.18 10.92 19.27
C ASP A 360 46.42 10.24 17.91
N GLU A 361 45.38 10.19 17.06
CA GLU A 361 45.52 9.65 15.71
C GLU A 361 46.44 10.52 14.87
N LEU A 362 46.24 11.84 14.90
CA LEU A 362 46.99 12.78 14.06
C LEU A 362 48.47 12.86 14.42
N VAL A 363 48.83 12.83 15.71
CA VAL A 363 50.26 12.84 16.11
C VAL A 363 51.01 11.56 15.75
N SER A 364 50.28 10.45 15.57
CA SER A 364 50.85 9.18 15.13
C SER A 364 51.14 9.13 13.62
N MET A 365 50.66 10.14 12.87
CA MET A 365 50.76 10.24 11.42
C MET A 365 51.83 11.26 11.01
N ALA A 366 52.99 10.79 10.57
CA ALA A 366 54.04 11.65 10.04
C ALA A 366 53.68 12.24 8.66
N GLU A 367 53.03 11.45 7.81
CA GLU A 367 52.59 11.84 6.47
C GLU A 367 51.19 12.48 6.48
N PRO A 368 50.84 13.31 5.47
CA PRO A 368 49.48 13.84 5.30
C PRO A 368 48.42 12.73 5.25
N VAL A 369 47.25 12.97 5.83
CA VAL A 369 46.18 11.94 5.97
C VAL A 369 45.81 11.29 4.64
N ARG A 370 45.87 12.05 3.53
CA ARG A 370 45.57 11.58 2.18
C ARG A 370 46.52 10.49 1.68
N ASN A 371 47.77 10.53 2.14
CA ASN A 371 48.83 9.61 1.71
C ASN A 371 48.82 8.32 2.53
N ILE A 372 48.07 8.27 3.62
CA ILE A 372 48.03 7.13 4.55
C ILE A 372 46.87 6.19 4.18
N PRO A 373 47.16 4.92 3.83
CA PRO A 373 46.12 3.92 3.55
C PRO A 373 45.22 3.65 4.77
N LEU A 374 43.94 3.34 4.51
CA LEU A 374 43.02 2.82 5.53
C LEU A 374 43.35 1.39 5.93
N ASP A 375 43.75 0.57 4.95
CA ASP A 375 44.12 -0.82 5.13
C ASP A 375 45.31 -0.96 6.11
N PRO A 376 45.12 -1.63 7.26
CA PRO A 376 46.18 -1.84 8.25
C PRO A 376 47.42 -2.52 7.70
N LEU A 377 47.28 -3.46 6.75
CA LEU A 377 48.41 -4.20 6.16
C LEU A 377 49.27 -3.25 5.33
N ARG A 378 48.64 -2.48 4.41
CA ARG A 378 49.35 -1.47 3.61
C ARG A 378 49.97 -0.38 4.48
N ARG A 379 49.33 -0.04 5.60
CA ARG A 379 49.89 0.92 6.57
C ARG A 379 51.13 0.37 7.28
N ALA A 380 51.17 -0.93 7.58
CA ALA A 380 52.34 -1.59 8.16
C ALA A 380 53.50 -1.67 7.16
N GLU A 381 53.24 -2.05 5.90
CA GLU A 381 54.24 -2.08 4.83
C GLU A 381 54.91 -0.71 4.60
N MET A 382 54.13 0.37 4.69
CA MET A 382 54.63 1.74 4.56
C MET A 382 55.51 2.16 5.75
N ARG A 383 55.25 1.62 6.95
CA ARG A 383 56.09 1.82 8.14
C ARG A 383 57.42 1.06 8.04
N ASP A 384 57.41 -0.14 7.50
CA ASP A 384 58.64 -0.94 7.31
C ASP A 384 59.57 -0.32 6.24
N SER A 385 59.00 0.45 5.31
CA SER A 385 59.73 1.12 4.22
C SER A 385 60.29 2.49 4.59
N SER A 386 59.77 3.14 5.63
CA SER A 386 60.21 4.46 6.08
C SER A 386 61.20 4.31 7.24
N SER A 387 62.35 4.99 7.17
CA SER A 387 63.47 4.79 8.11
C SER A 387 63.05 4.88 9.59
N ALA A 388 63.72 4.10 10.44
CA ALA A 388 63.52 3.97 11.89
C ALA A 388 63.53 5.29 12.72
N MET A 389 63.79 6.45 12.10
CA MET A 389 63.70 7.78 12.72
C MET A 389 62.27 8.34 12.79
N ALA A 390 61.30 7.79 12.05
CA ALA A 390 59.89 8.22 12.07
C ALA A 390 59.05 7.63 13.23
N SER A 391 59.67 6.89 14.16
CA SER A 391 58.96 6.17 15.22
C SER A 391 58.65 7.01 16.47
N ALA A 392 59.19 8.22 16.59
CA ALA A 392 58.83 9.15 17.66
C ALA A 392 57.57 9.91 17.21
N GLY A 393 56.43 9.66 17.86
CA GLY A 393 55.20 10.40 17.59
C GLY A 393 55.40 11.91 17.75
N LEU A 394 54.65 12.70 16.96
CA LEU A 394 54.74 14.16 17.02
C LEU A 394 54.24 14.67 18.38
N CYS A 395 54.79 15.79 18.87
CA CYS A 395 54.29 16.39 20.11
C CYS A 395 52.94 17.09 19.92
N VAL A 396 52.67 17.60 18.72
CA VAL A 396 51.46 18.33 18.31
C VAL A 396 51.12 17.90 16.88
N PRO A 397 49.83 17.80 16.49
CA PRO A 397 49.44 17.51 15.11
C PRO A 397 50.10 18.48 14.12
N LYS A 398 50.73 17.94 13.08
CA LYS A 398 51.40 18.75 12.04
C LYS A 398 50.44 19.70 11.35
N GLU A 399 49.17 19.32 11.22
CA GLU A 399 48.11 20.14 10.62
C GLU A 399 47.87 21.41 11.45
N LEU A 400 47.79 21.25 12.77
CA LEU A 400 47.66 22.37 13.71
C LEU A 400 48.91 23.25 13.70
N TRP A 401 50.09 22.64 13.72
CA TRP A 401 51.35 23.39 13.64
C TRP A 401 51.44 24.21 12.35
N ARG A 402 51.13 23.61 11.19
CA ARG A 402 51.18 24.29 9.90
C ARG A 402 50.25 25.50 9.84
N ILE A 403 49.01 25.37 10.31
CA ILE A 403 48.06 26.49 10.25
C ILE A 403 48.41 27.58 11.26
N VAL A 404 48.86 27.21 12.46
CA VAL A 404 49.33 28.18 13.47
C VAL A 404 50.58 28.91 12.98
N ASP A 405 51.55 28.23 12.39
CA ASP A 405 52.77 28.83 11.82
C ASP A 405 52.45 29.83 10.70
N ALA A 406 51.47 29.49 9.83
CA ALA A 406 50.99 30.38 8.79
C ALA A 406 50.33 31.65 9.36
N ILE A 407 49.52 31.51 10.41
CA ILE A 407 48.90 32.66 11.11
C ILE A 407 49.96 33.47 11.86
N TYR A 408 50.90 32.81 12.53
CA TYR A 408 51.97 33.45 13.30
C TYR A 408 52.84 34.33 12.40
N SER A 409 53.25 33.80 11.24
CA SER A 409 54.16 34.47 10.32
C SER A 409 53.57 35.74 9.67
N LYS A 410 52.24 35.82 9.52
CA LYS A 410 51.60 36.86 8.69
C LYS A 410 50.39 37.56 9.33
N GLY A 411 49.86 37.05 10.43
CA GLY A 411 48.51 37.37 10.90
C GLY A 411 48.40 38.07 12.24
N LEU A 412 49.48 38.14 13.05
CA LEU A 412 49.39 38.68 14.42
C LEU A 412 49.00 40.16 14.51
N HIS A 413 49.22 40.92 13.43
CA HIS A 413 48.88 42.34 13.33
C HIS A 413 47.51 42.59 12.66
N GLU A 414 46.85 41.54 12.17
CA GLU A 414 45.59 41.68 11.44
C GLU A 414 44.45 42.01 12.40
N ARG A 415 43.59 42.98 12.04
CA ARG A 415 42.45 43.38 12.88
C ARG A 415 41.37 42.32 12.88
N ASP A 416 40.69 42.16 14.01
CA ASP A 416 39.52 41.27 14.14
C ASP A 416 39.83 39.79 13.85
N LEU A 417 41.08 39.38 14.14
CA LEU A 417 41.53 37.99 14.12
C LEU A 417 40.57 37.10 14.94
N PHE A 418 40.26 35.91 14.43
CA PHE A 418 39.29 34.96 15.04
C PHE A 418 37.84 35.45 15.17
N THR A 419 37.49 36.62 14.63
CA THR A 419 36.14 37.18 14.68
C THR A 419 35.51 37.28 13.29
N THR A 420 36.30 37.70 12.30
CA THR A 420 35.88 37.78 10.90
C THR A 420 35.83 36.40 10.27
N ALA A 421 34.74 36.08 9.57
CA ALA A 421 34.61 34.85 8.79
C ALA A 421 35.57 34.88 7.59
N GLY A 422 36.12 33.72 7.27
CA GLY A 422 36.93 33.45 6.10
C GLY A 422 36.12 33.43 4.82
N VAL A 423 36.84 33.40 3.70
CA VAL A 423 36.25 33.20 2.38
C VAL A 423 35.97 31.70 2.20
N PRO A 424 34.72 31.27 1.90
CA PRO A 424 34.36 29.85 1.86
C PRO A 424 35.24 29.00 0.93
N GLU A 425 35.59 29.54 -0.24
CA GLU A 425 36.47 28.87 -1.21
C GLU A 425 37.89 28.68 -0.65
N GLU A 426 38.43 29.68 0.05
CA GLU A 426 39.74 29.57 0.71
C GLU A 426 39.70 28.56 1.86
N VAL A 427 38.62 28.56 2.66
CA VAL A 427 38.40 27.59 3.73
C VAL A 427 38.49 26.15 3.19
N MET A 428 37.83 25.87 2.06
CA MET A 428 37.93 24.57 1.40
C MET A 428 39.35 24.24 0.92
N GLN A 429 40.03 25.21 0.31
CA GLN A 429 41.40 25.02 -0.22
C GLN A 429 42.44 24.85 0.90
N ILE A 430 42.30 25.54 2.02
CA ILE A 430 43.15 25.39 3.20
C ILE A 430 42.93 24.01 3.82
N ARG A 431 41.69 23.55 3.97
CA ARG A 431 41.38 22.18 4.44
C ARG A 431 42.03 21.12 3.53
N GLU A 432 41.91 21.28 2.21
CA GLU A 432 42.57 20.38 1.25
C GLU A 432 44.10 20.43 1.36
N ALA A 433 44.70 21.60 1.58
CA ALA A 433 46.13 21.76 1.80
C ALA A 433 46.61 21.10 3.09
N LEU A 434 45.80 21.10 4.15
CA LEU A 434 46.06 20.36 5.39
C LEU A 434 46.03 18.85 5.12
N ASP A 435 45.00 18.37 4.43
CA ASP A 435 44.81 16.94 4.17
C ASP A 435 45.91 16.34 3.27
N THR A 436 46.37 17.13 2.29
CA THR A 436 47.34 16.68 1.26
C THR A 436 48.78 17.03 1.57
N GLY A 437 49.04 17.92 2.53
CA GLY A 437 50.39 18.42 2.80
C GLY A 437 50.87 19.51 1.84
N LYS A 438 50.08 19.91 0.84
CA LYS A 438 50.46 20.95 -0.14
C LYS A 438 50.65 22.31 0.53
N PRO A 439 51.56 23.18 0.06
CA PRO A 439 51.75 24.51 0.63
C PRO A 439 50.47 25.34 0.52
N PHE A 440 50.26 26.22 1.51
CA PHE A 440 49.16 27.17 1.46
C PHE A 440 49.37 28.20 0.34
N GLY A 441 48.30 28.53 -0.38
CA GLY A 441 48.28 29.64 -1.31
C GLY A 441 48.28 31.00 -0.60
N PRO A 442 48.20 32.10 -1.36
CA PRO A 442 48.10 33.46 -0.81
C PRO A 442 46.68 33.73 -0.27
N PHE A 443 46.27 32.98 0.77
CA PHE A 443 44.95 33.08 1.37
C PHE A 443 44.88 34.14 2.46
N HIS A 444 43.67 34.62 2.76
CA HIS A 444 43.44 35.57 3.83
C HIS A 444 43.68 34.91 5.19
N VAL A 445 44.26 35.68 6.12
CA VAL A 445 44.52 35.22 7.49
C VAL A 445 43.20 34.86 8.19
N HIS A 446 42.09 35.55 7.90
CA HIS A 446 40.78 35.22 8.46
C HIS A 446 40.32 33.81 8.08
N SER A 447 40.52 33.40 6.83
CA SER A 447 40.25 32.04 6.35
C SER A 447 41.11 31.00 7.09
N MET A 448 42.39 31.31 7.34
CA MET A 448 43.27 30.46 8.15
C MET A 448 42.79 30.34 9.60
N THR A 449 42.39 31.46 10.21
CA THR A 449 41.87 31.42 11.59
C THR A 449 40.58 30.64 11.69
N GLU A 450 39.66 30.78 10.74
CA GLU A 450 38.42 30.01 10.72
C GLU A 450 38.72 28.51 10.62
N VAL A 451 39.59 28.10 9.69
CA VAL A 451 39.96 26.68 9.54
C VAL A 451 40.67 26.14 10.78
N MET A 452 41.50 26.94 11.45
CA MET A 452 42.13 26.53 12.71
C MET A 452 41.09 26.28 13.81
N LEU A 453 40.13 27.20 13.98
CA LEU A 453 39.07 27.06 14.98
C LEU A 453 38.16 25.88 14.65
N ASP A 454 37.77 25.73 13.39
CA ASP A 454 37.00 24.60 12.91
C ASP A 454 37.72 23.28 13.14
N PHE A 455 39.03 23.22 12.87
CA PHE A 455 39.84 22.02 13.06
C PHE A 455 39.78 21.55 14.52
N LEU A 456 40.04 22.47 15.46
CA LEU A 456 40.00 22.18 16.90
C LEU A 456 38.59 21.78 17.36
N LYS A 457 37.55 22.51 16.91
CA LYS A 457 36.16 22.25 17.27
C LYS A 457 35.62 20.92 16.73
N LYS A 458 36.13 20.48 15.57
CA LYS A 458 35.66 19.30 14.84
C LYS A 458 36.51 18.06 15.08
N LEU A 459 37.43 18.08 16.05
CA LEU A 459 38.10 16.86 16.52
C LEU A 459 37.09 15.82 17.00
N SER A 460 37.41 14.54 16.83
CA SER A 460 36.53 13.44 17.28
C SER A 460 36.37 13.37 18.80
N ALA A 461 37.33 13.96 19.53
CA ALA A 461 37.31 14.12 20.97
C ALA A 461 37.84 15.52 21.31
N PRO A 462 37.23 16.24 22.28
CA PRO A 462 37.73 17.55 22.70
C PRO A 462 39.13 17.42 23.31
N ILE A 463 39.94 18.48 23.16
CA ILE A 463 41.27 18.55 23.77
C ILE A 463 41.18 18.46 25.28
N VAL A 464 40.13 19.03 25.88
CA VAL A 464 39.89 18.95 27.31
C VAL A 464 38.86 17.87 27.59
N PRO A 465 39.24 16.74 28.21
CA PRO A 465 38.30 15.69 28.56
C PRO A 465 37.20 16.20 29.52
N PRO A 466 35.94 15.76 29.36
CA PRO A 466 34.84 16.13 30.26
C PRO A 466 35.08 15.79 31.73
N THR A 467 35.96 14.84 32.02
CA THR A 467 36.38 14.47 33.38
C THR A 467 37.11 15.59 34.11
N LEU A 468 37.68 16.56 33.40
CA LEU A 468 38.39 17.70 33.97
C LEU A 468 37.50 18.93 34.19
N PHE A 469 36.19 18.80 33.96
CA PHE A 469 35.27 19.93 34.13
C PHE A 469 35.09 20.25 35.62
N PRO A 470 35.05 21.53 36.01
CA PRO A 470 34.95 21.93 37.40
C PRO A 470 33.63 21.43 37.99
N GLN A 471 33.73 20.72 39.13
CA GLN A 471 32.56 20.26 39.89
C GLN A 471 32.07 21.30 40.90
N LEU A 472 32.93 22.25 41.25
CA LEU A 472 32.67 23.37 42.16
C LEU A 472 32.73 24.68 41.37
N GLU A 473 32.10 25.72 41.89
CA GLU A 473 32.19 27.07 41.32
C GLU A 473 33.64 27.57 41.40
N ILE A 474 34.16 28.09 40.29
CA ILE A 474 35.53 28.59 40.20
C ILE A 474 35.54 30.06 40.63
N ASP A 475 36.38 30.38 41.60
CA ASP A 475 36.55 31.72 42.15
C ASP A 475 38.03 32.08 42.32
N ALA A 476 38.32 33.30 42.77
CA ALA A 476 39.68 33.78 42.95
C ALA A 476 40.49 32.99 44.01
N GLN A 477 39.83 32.28 44.93
CA GLN A 477 40.50 31.53 45.99
C GLN A 477 40.94 30.14 45.51
N ASN A 478 40.17 29.52 44.63
CA ASN A 478 40.39 28.14 44.20
C ASN A 478 41.03 27.99 42.80
N ILE A 479 40.97 29.03 41.96
CA ILE A 479 41.38 28.97 40.55
C ILE A 479 42.81 28.47 40.34
N GLN A 480 43.76 28.93 41.16
CA GLN A 480 45.18 28.56 41.03
C GLN A 480 45.45 27.10 41.40
N SER A 481 44.74 26.59 42.41
CA SER A 481 44.83 25.17 42.79
C SER A 481 44.19 24.27 41.73
N PHE A 482 43.12 24.73 41.09
CA PHE A 482 42.41 24.01 40.05
C PHE A 482 43.24 23.96 38.75
N THR A 483 43.78 25.10 38.30
CA THR A 483 44.59 25.17 37.07
C THR A 483 45.81 24.27 37.12
N ARG A 484 46.47 24.17 38.29
CA ARG A 484 47.57 23.22 38.50
C ARG A 484 47.11 21.77 38.37
N LYS A 485 46.06 21.38 39.09
CA LYS A 485 45.50 20.01 38.99
C LYS A 485 45.02 19.69 37.58
N PHE A 486 44.42 20.66 36.91
CA PHE A 486 43.96 20.54 35.54
C PHE A 486 45.10 20.17 34.59
N LEU A 487 46.24 20.87 34.66
CA LEU A 487 47.42 20.55 33.86
C LEU A 487 48.02 19.19 34.22
N GLU A 488 48.09 18.84 35.52
CA GLU A 488 48.63 17.56 36.01
C GLU A 488 47.81 16.35 35.52
N HIS A 489 46.51 16.50 35.28
CA HIS A 489 45.60 15.43 34.86
C HIS A 489 45.26 15.43 33.37
N LEU A 490 45.80 16.36 32.58
CA LEU A 490 45.66 16.33 31.13
C LEU A 490 46.50 15.18 30.54
N PRO A 491 45.95 14.38 29.62
CA PRO A 491 46.73 13.37 28.89
C PRO A 491 47.94 14.01 28.19
N PRO A 492 49.11 13.35 28.09
CA PRO A 492 50.34 13.99 27.59
C PRO A 492 50.21 14.68 26.22
N ILE A 493 49.55 14.03 25.25
CA ILE A 493 49.33 14.60 23.91
C ILE A 493 48.37 15.80 23.99
N HIS A 494 47.29 15.66 24.75
CA HIS A 494 46.31 16.72 24.96
C HIS A 494 46.94 17.92 25.70
N TYR A 495 47.82 17.69 26.67
CA TYR A 495 48.60 18.70 27.36
C TYR A 495 49.47 19.48 26.37
N ASN A 496 50.23 18.80 25.51
CA ASN A 496 51.08 19.45 24.51
C ASN A 496 50.26 20.35 23.56
N VAL A 497 49.14 19.85 23.06
CA VAL A 497 48.24 20.61 22.17
C VAL A 497 47.62 21.79 22.92
N PHE A 498 47.16 21.59 24.15
CA PHE A 498 46.59 22.63 24.99
C PHE A 498 47.59 23.75 25.24
N ILE A 499 48.80 23.41 25.70
CA ILE A 499 49.87 24.39 25.94
C ILE A 499 50.24 25.10 24.64
N TYR A 500 50.40 24.38 23.53
CA TYR A 500 50.75 24.99 22.25
C TYR A 500 49.72 26.04 21.80
N VAL A 501 48.43 25.71 21.88
CA VAL A 501 47.34 26.64 21.51
C VAL A 501 47.29 27.84 22.45
N ILE A 502 47.40 27.62 23.76
CA ILE A 502 47.37 28.72 24.74
C ILE A 502 48.60 29.62 24.57
N SER A 503 49.80 29.07 24.40
CA SER A 503 51.02 29.84 24.13
C SER A 503 50.88 30.71 22.88
N PHE A 504 50.33 30.16 21.80
CA PHE A 504 50.04 30.94 20.59
C PHE A 504 49.04 32.08 20.84
N PHE A 505 47.95 31.83 21.56
CA PHE A 505 47.00 32.88 21.91
C PHE A 505 47.58 33.96 22.83
N ARG A 506 48.47 33.59 23.76
CA ARG A 506 49.21 34.54 24.60
C ARG A 506 50.12 35.42 23.76
N GLU A 507 50.80 34.85 22.76
CA GLU A 507 51.59 35.64 21.82
C GLU A 507 50.71 36.62 21.03
N ALA A 508 49.56 36.16 20.51
CA ALA A 508 48.62 37.02 19.79
C ALA A 508 48.12 38.20 20.65
N LEU A 509 48.00 38.04 21.97
CA LEU A 509 47.64 39.12 22.90
C LEU A 509 48.71 40.19 23.06
N LEU A 510 49.99 39.91 22.77
CA LEU A 510 51.05 40.93 22.76
C LEU A 510 50.78 42.02 21.70
N TYR A 511 50.05 41.67 20.64
CA TYR A 511 49.70 42.56 19.54
C TYR A 511 48.29 43.18 19.67
N ARG A 512 47.67 43.10 20.86
CA ARG A 512 46.29 43.58 21.12
C ARG A 512 46.02 45.03 20.76
N GLU A 513 47.04 45.88 20.78
CA GLU A 513 46.92 47.28 20.36
C GLU A 513 46.57 47.42 18.87
N VAL A 514 47.02 46.47 18.04
CA VAL A 514 46.76 46.44 16.59
C VAL A 514 45.58 45.54 16.27
N ASN A 515 45.63 44.27 16.71
CA ASN A 515 44.65 43.24 16.32
C ASN A 515 43.32 43.31 17.10
N LYS A 516 43.25 44.12 18.18
CA LYS A 516 42.06 44.34 19.03
C LYS A 516 41.52 43.08 19.72
N LEU A 517 42.37 42.06 19.91
CA LEU A 517 42.05 40.88 20.71
C LEU A 517 42.01 41.21 22.21
N THR A 518 41.15 40.52 22.94
CA THR A 518 41.11 40.56 24.41
C THR A 518 41.19 39.15 24.97
N ALA A 519 41.76 39.00 26.16
CA ALA A 519 41.88 37.70 26.82
C ALA A 519 40.50 37.06 27.02
N ALA A 520 39.47 37.85 27.33
CA ALA A 520 38.08 37.38 27.45
C ALA A 520 37.52 36.80 26.14
N LYS A 521 37.80 37.42 24.99
CA LYS A 521 37.38 36.89 23.67
C LYS A 521 38.08 35.56 23.38
N LEU A 522 39.40 35.50 23.58
CA LEU A 522 40.18 34.28 23.33
C LEU A 522 39.81 33.15 24.31
N ALA A 523 39.48 33.46 25.57
CA ALA A 523 39.00 32.49 26.54
C ALA A 523 37.69 31.83 26.06
N ARG A 524 36.75 32.63 25.52
CA ARG A 524 35.51 32.11 24.93
C ARG A 524 35.78 31.22 23.71
N ILE A 525 36.72 31.61 22.86
CA ILE A 525 37.14 30.82 21.69
C ILE A 525 37.78 29.49 22.14
N CYS A 526 38.67 29.52 23.13
CA CYS A 526 39.29 28.33 23.72
C CYS A 526 38.25 27.38 24.30
N CYS A 527 37.26 27.89 25.03
CA CYS A 527 36.15 27.05 25.51
C CYS A 527 35.38 26.41 24.35
N ASN A 528 35.07 27.17 23.31
CA ASN A 528 34.32 26.66 22.17
C ASN A 528 35.06 25.62 21.32
N CYS A 529 36.40 25.63 21.32
CA CYS A 529 37.19 24.77 20.45
C CYS A 529 37.92 23.64 21.19
N LEU A 530 38.33 23.88 22.44
CA LEU A 530 39.11 22.92 23.24
C LEU A 530 38.24 22.13 24.21
N VAL A 531 37.13 22.71 24.68
CA VAL A 531 36.26 22.13 25.72
C VAL A 531 34.97 21.58 25.12
N LEU A 532 34.31 22.38 24.28
CA LEU A 532 33.11 21.98 23.55
C LEU A 532 33.54 21.27 22.25
N GLY A 533 33.48 19.93 22.23
CA GLY A 533 33.69 19.16 21.01
C GLY A 533 32.51 19.26 20.03
N SER A 534 32.56 18.50 18.93
CA SER A 534 31.49 18.48 17.90
C SER A 534 30.12 17.99 18.39
N SER A 535 30.02 17.48 19.62
CA SER A 535 28.82 16.96 20.27
C SER A 535 27.94 18.06 20.90
N SER A 536 27.81 19.21 20.24
CA SER A 536 26.89 20.29 20.64
C SER A 536 25.40 19.91 20.51
N GLY A 537 25.07 18.67 20.16
CA GLY A 537 23.70 18.14 20.11
C GLY A 537 23.31 17.19 21.25
N GLY A 538 24.20 16.91 22.21
CA GLY A 538 23.95 15.89 23.25
C GLY A 538 24.21 16.30 24.69
N MET A 539 24.73 17.50 24.94
CA MET A 539 24.62 18.11 26.27
C MET A 539 23.34 18.93 26.26
N ASP A 540 22.44 18.64 27.19
CA ASP A 540 21.34 19.55 27.54
C ASP A 540 21.94 20.91 27.90
N THR A 541 22.03 21.80 26.90
CA THR A 541 22.44 23.19 27.06
C THR A 541 21.43 23.98 27.89
N GLU A 542 20.33 23.35 28.29
CA GLU A 542 19.26 23.94 29.10
C GLU A 542 19.39 23.66 30.60
N SER A 543 20.30 22.78 31.05
CA SER A 543 20.48 22.54 32.49
C SER A 543 21.32 23.66 33.13
N THR A 544 20.88 24.20 34.27
CA THR A 544 21.63 25.24 35.02
C THR A 544 23.05 24.77 35.39
N SER A 545 23.24 23.46 35.58
CA SER A 545 24.54 22.86 35.93
C SER A 545 25.55 22.87 34.78
N SER A 546 25.11 22.69 33.52
CA SER A 546 26.02 22.68 32.35
C SER A 546 26.52 24.09 32.03
N MET A 547 25.66 25.10 32.18
CA MET A 547 26.04 26.51 32.06
C MET A 547 27.05 26.95 33.13
N GLN A 548 26.89 26.53 34.38
CA GLN A 548 27.84 26.83 35.45
C GLN A 548 29.23 26.22 35.19
N ARG A 549 29.29 24.97 34.69
CA ARG A 549 30.57 24.32 34.36
C ARG A 549 31.30 25.03 33.22
N LEU A 550 30.56 25.48 32.19
CA LEU A 550 31.12 26.23 31.07
C LEU A 550 31.65 27.60 31.49
N ALA A 551 30.93 28.31 32.36
CA ALA A 551 31.40 29.56 32.94
C ALA A 551 32.69 29.36 33.75
N GLY A 552 32.77 28.29 34.56
CA GLY A 552 33.99 27.93 35.28
C GLY A 552 35.17 27.63 34.35
N MET A 553 34.94 26.88 33.27
CA MET A 553 35.98 26.64 32.25
C MET A 553 36.43 27.92 31.56
N GLN A 554 35.52 28.87 31.30
CA GLN A 554 35.89 30.16 30.71
C GLN A 554 36.79 30.99 31.63
N LEU A 555 36.54 30.96 32.94
CA LEU A 555 37.41 31.60 33.93
C LEU A 555 38.80 30.94 33.97
N ILE A 556 38.86 29.61 33.88
CA ILE A 556 40.13 28.86 33.80
C ILE A 556 40.92 29.23 32.55
N MET A 557 40.27 29.27 31.38
CA MET A 557 40.92 29.68 30.13
C MET A 557 41.41 31.13 30.20
N LEU A 558 40.63 32.04 30.79
CA LEU A 558 41.02 33.42 31.01
C LEU A 558 42.27 33.51 31.90
N HIS A 559 42.31 32.75 33.00
CA HIS A 559 43.46 32.70 33.90
C HIS A 559 44.74 32.21 33.19
N PHE A 560 44.65 31.17 32.37
CA PHE A 560 45.79 30.69 31.59
C PHE A 560 46.30 31.71 30.57
N LEU A 561 45.42 32.57 30.02
CA LEU A 561 45.80 33.62 29.07
C LEU A 561 46.43 34.84 29.74
N GLU A 562 46.04 35.17 30.97
CA GLU A 562 46.48 36.39 31.68
C GLU A 562 47.68 36.17 32.61
N THR A 563 47.96 34.94 33.00
CA THR A 563 48.98 34.62 34.01
C THR A 563 50.12 33.73 33.47
N ASN A 564 51.25 33.68 34.18
CA ASN A 564 52.36 32.76 33.90
C ASN A 564 52.14 31.35 34.50
N SER A 565 50.89 30.88 34.53
CA SER A 565 50.51 29.61 35.19
C SER A 565 50.68 28.36 34.31
N ILE A 566 51.53 28.45 33.28
CA ILE A 566 51.83 27.40 32.29
C ILE A 566 53.26 26.93 32.46
#